data_AF-A0A8T5RSD1-F1
#
_entry.id   AF-A0A8T5RSD1-F1
#
_cell.length_a   1.000
_cell.length_b   1.000
_cell.length_c   1.000
_cell.angle_alpha   90.00
_cell.angle_beta   90.00
_cell.angle_gamma   90.00
#
_symmetry.space_group_name_H-M   'P 1'
#
loop_
_entity.id
_entity.type
_entity.pdbx_description
1 polymer ?
#
loop_
_entity_poly.entity_id
_entity_poly.type
_entity_poly.pdbx_seq_one_letter_code
_entity_poly.pdbx_strand_id
1 'polypeptide(L)'
;DCARTARRLGAAEVGVSCLECCDEMPADILEIEQAREEGIEIYDSRTFTKIVSNGGKVTGVGCLEITGCTFDDDGQAHFDVVSDEEHTLEADTVIFAIGQVPEINSAGIVKVSNMGTIAADPETLMLETKGVFVAGDCYSGVASIIDAIAGGQKSASKIHRYLQGDVLRVRPIPEIAATQIKVDIPSDTKKKDRQAMPLLSASERVSNFKAVSLGFSEDAAIAEAERCLNCAGHLCKDVCPYSAPQFIEEEKARMQKCNYCVDRFDVGKQPICVEACYARALDCGTLDELKSKYGDIRESPGFSYSVSAKPSIVFRPKKK
;
A
#
# COMPACT_ATOMS: atom_id res chain seq x y z
N ASP A 1 9.86 -8.30 -5.96
CA ASP A 1 10.31 -8.82 -4.64
C ASP A 1 11.00 -10.18 -4.67
N CYS A 2 10.30 -11.27 -5.03
CA CYS A 2 10.86 -12.63 -4.99
C CYS A 2 12.19 -12.75 -5.75
N ALA A 3 12.22 -12.22 -6.99
CA ALA A 3 13.40 -12.27 -7.84
C ALA A 3 14.62 -11.54 -7.24
N ARG A 4 14.43 -10.27 -6.82
CA ARG A 4 15.48 -9.47 -6.16
C ARG A 4 15.96 -10.12 -4.87
N THR A 5 15.06 -10.76 -4.12
CA THR A 5 15.41 -11.52 -2.91
C THR A 5 16.21 -12.77 -3.23
N ALA A 6 15.80 -13.56 -4.23
CA ALA A 6 16.55 -14.74 -4.68
C ALA A 6 17.96 -14.35 -5.13
N ARG A 7 18.08 -13.25 -5.88
CA ARG A 7 19.37 -12.70 -6.30
C ARG A 7 20.25 -12.33 -5.11
N ARG A 8 19.69 -11.65 -4.10
CA ARG A 8 20.36 -11.31 -2.82
C ARG A 8 20.81 -12.52 -2.02
N LEU A 9 20.08 -13.63 -2.11
CA LEU A 9 20.40 -14.89 -1.44
C LEU A 9 21.42 -15.74 -2.21
N GLY A 10 21.95 -15.24 -3.32
CA GLY A 10 23.05 -15.86 -4.06
C GLY A 10 22.63 -16.70 -5.26
N ALA A 11 21.38 -16.60 -5.72
CA ALA A 11 20.98 -17.20 -7.00
C ALA A 11 21.87 -16.63 -8.12
N ALA A 12 22.52 -17.52 -8.89
CA ALA A 12 23.47 -17.14 -9.93
C ALA A 12 22.80 -16.39 -11.09
N GLU A 13 21.61 -16.86 -11.48
CA GLU A 13 20.74 -16.29 -12.49
C GLU A 13 19.32 -16.27 -11.94
N VAL A 14 18.55 -15.24 -12.29
CA VAL A 14 17.15 -15.11 -11.86
C VAL A 14 16.34 -14.57 -13.02
N GLY A 15 15.29 -15.29 -13.38
CA GLY A 15 14.29 -14.86 -14.35
C GLY A 15 12.93 -14.60 -13.69
N VAL A 16 12.19 -13.64 -14.22
CA VAL A 16 10.79 -13.39 -13.90
C VAL A 16 9.97 -13.60 -15.16
N SER A 17 8.94 -14.45 -15.08
CA SER A 17 7.95 -14.60 -16.14
C SER A 17 6.63 -13.99 -15.67
N CYS A 18 5.98 -13.19 -16.52
CA CYS A 18 4.65 -12.65 -16.26
C CYS A 18 3.77 -12.68 -17.51
N LEU A 19 2.45 -12.61 -17.30
CA LEU A 19 1.46 -12.70 -18.37
C LEU A 19 1.33 -11.38 -19.12
N GLU A 20 1.47 -10.28 -18.38
CA GLU A 20 1.38 -8.92 -18.87
C GLU A 20 2.58 -8.59 -19.76
N CYS A 21 2.35 -7.77 -20.78
CA CYS A 21 3.44 -7.15 -21.53
C CYS A 21 4.15 -6.09 -20.67
N CYS A 22 5.34 -5.66 -21.10
CA CYS A 22 6.17 -4.74 -20.33
C CYS A 22 5.45 -3.45 -19.87
N ASP A 23 4.55 -2.90 -20.70
CA ASP A 23 3.86 -1.64 -20.42
C ASP A 23 2.63 -1.81 -19.51
N GLU A 24 2.16 -3.04 -19.33
CA GLU A 24 0.97 -3.38 -18.53
C GLU A 24 1.32 -4.12 -17.23
N MET A 25 2.62 -4.36 -16.98
CA MET A 25 3.07 -4.96 -15.73
C MET A 25 2.55 -4.15 -14.53
N PRO A 26 1.95 -4.81 -13.52
CA PRO A 26 1.42 -4.12 -12.34
C PRO A 26 2.51 -3.56 -11.41
N ALA A 27 3.78 -3.90 -11.67
CA ALA A 27 4.92 -3.41 -10.90
C ALA A 27 5.24 -1.95 -11.26
N ASP A 28 5.73 -1.20 -10.27
CA ASP A 28 6.24 0.15 -10.51
C ASP A 28 7.42 0.11 -11.50
N ILE A 29 7.46 1.06 -12.44
CA ILE A 29 8.51 1.13 -13.47
C ILE A 29 9.91 1.16 -12.84
N LEU A 30 10.08 1.86 -11.71
CA LEU A 30 11.36 1.93 -11.02
C LEU A 30 11.79 0.57 -10.44
N GLU A 31 10.84 -0.27 -10.02
CA GLU A 31 11.13 -1.64 -9.56
C GLU A 31 11.56 -2.53 -10.73
N ILE A 32 10.93 -2.39 -11.90
CA ILE A 32 11.30 -3.10 -13.13
C ILE A 32 12.72 -2.70 -13.58
N GLU A 33 13.00 -1.40 -13.63
CA GLU A 33 14.31 -0.86 -13.98
C GLU A 33 15.40 -1.34 -13.00
N GLN A 34 15.16 -1.22 -11.69
CA GLN A 34 16.12 -1.67 -10.68
C GLN A 34 16.36 -3.19 -10.71
N ALA A 35 15.33 -3.99 -11.03
CA ALA A 35 15.48 -5.43 -11.20
C ALA A 35 16.40 -5.76 -12.38
N ARG A 36 16.22 -5.09 -13.52
CA ARG A 36 17.10 -5.21 -14.70
C ARG A 36 18.54 -4.80 -14.37
N GLU A 37 18.73 -3.69 -13.67
CA GLU A 37 20.06 -3.25 -13.19
C GLU A 37 20.74 -4.29 -12.29
N GLU A 38 19.96 -5.06 -11.52
CA GLU A 38 20.44 -6.15 -10.65
C GLU A 38 20.71 -7.47 -11.43
N GLY A 39 20.52 -7.46 -12.75
CA GLY A 39 20.76 -8.60 -13.64
C GLY A 39 19.63 -9.64 -13.62
N ILE A 40 18.41 -9.23 -13.31
CA ILE A 40 17.22 -10.09 -13.38
C ILE A 40 16.63 -10.00 -14.79
N GLU A 41 16.47 -11.15 -15.43
CA GLU A 41 15.85 -11.25 -16.75
C GLU A 41 14.33 -11.21 -16.61
N ILE A 42 13.65 -10.46 -17.48
CA ILE A 42 12.19 -10.31 -17.45
C ILE A 42 11.61 -10.84 -18.76
N TYR A 43 10.90 -11.95 -18.64
CA TYR A 43 10.12 -12.61 -19.69
C TYR A 43 8.65 -12.17 -19.56
N ASP A 44 8.33 -10.99 -20.07
CA ASP A 44 6.95 -10.45 -20.15
C ASP A 44 6.11 -11.18 -21.21
N SER A 45 4.78 -11.18 -21.18
CA SER A 45 3.98 -11.90 -22.18
C SER A 45 4.30 -13.40 -22.31
N ARG A 46 4.68 -14.07 -21.20
CA ARG A 46 4.95 -15.52 -21.14
C ARG A 46 4.02 -16.21 -20.16
N THR A 47 3.39 -17.29 -20.61
CA THR A 47 2.53 -18.15 -19.77
C THR A 47 3.33 -19.20 -19.00
N PHE A 48 2.63 -19.90 -18.10
CA PHE A 48 3.11 -21.12 -17.46
C PHE A 48 2.25 -22.30 -17.95
N THR A 49 2.86 -23.27 -18.63
CA THR A 49 2.16 -24.48 -19.11
C THR A 49 2.39 -25.67 -18.18
N LYS A 50 3.63 -25.88 -17.74
CA LYS A 50 4.04 -27.01 -16.88
C LYS A 50 5.39 -26.80 -16.20
N ILE A 51 5.62 -27.53 -15.11
CA ILE A 51 6.97 -27.73 -14.56
C ILE A 51 7.66 -28.83 -15.36
N VAL A 52 8.84 -28.56 -15.90
CA VAL A 52 9.70 -29.57 -16.51
C VAL A 52 10.59 -30.15 -15.41
N SER A 53 10.60 -31.47 -15.29
CA SER A 53 11.38 -32.16 -14.26
C SER A 53 12.06 -33.41 -14.79
N ASN A 54 13.21 -33.73 -14.21
CA ASN A 54 13.96 -34.94 -14.47
C ASN A 54 14.43 -35.55 -13.14
N GLY A 55 14.15 -36.82 -12.91
CA GLY A 55 14.55 -37.51 -11.68
C GLY A 55 14.00 -36.89 -10.39
N GLY A 56 12.81 -36.29 -10.44
CA GLY A 56 12.18 -35.62 -9.29
C GLY A 56 12.76 -34.25 -8.96
N LYS A 57 13.65 -33.70 -9.81
CA LYS A 57 14.18 -32.34 -9.70
C LYS A 57 13.65 -31.47 -10.82
N VAL A 58 13.36 -30.21 -10.51
CA VAL A 58 12.97 -29.22 -11.53
C VAL A 58 14.17 -28.94 -12.42
N THR A 59 13.91 -28.85 -13.72
CA THR A 59 14.91 -28.48 -14.74
C THR A 59 14.45 -27.29 -15.58
N GLY A 60 13.20 -26.87 -15.44
CA GLY A 60 12.70 -25.66 -16.07
C GLY A 60 11.19 -25.52 -16.00
N VAL A 61 10.70 -24.54 -16.73
CA VAL A 61 9.29 -24.19 -16.83
C VAL A 61 8.92 -24.11 -18.30
N GLY A 62 7.88 -24.84 -18.69
CA GLY A 62 7.27 -24.71 -20.02
C GLY A 62 6.46 -23.41 -20.08
N CYS A 63 6.59 -22.69 -21.19
CA CYS A 63 5.89 -21.45 -21.45
C CYS A 63 5.53 -21.27 -22.93
N LEU A 64 4.48 -20.50 -23.18
CA LEU A 64 4.11 -20.00 -24.50
C LEU A 64 4.15 -18.47 -24.49
N GLU A 65 4.47 -17.88 -25.65
CA GLU A 65 4.32 -16.44 -25.87
C GLU A 65 2.87 -16.07 -26.11
N ILE A 66 2.40 -14.99 -25.49
CA ILE A 66 1.00 -14.55 -25.55
C ILE A 66 0.87 -13.06 -25.85
N THR A 67 -0.25 -12.65 -26.45
CA THR A 67 -0.62 -11.23 -26.59
C THR A 67 -1.69 -10.79 -25.62
N GLY A 68 -2.32 -11.72 -24.90
CA GLY A 68 -3.41 -11.42 -23.98
C GLY A 68 -3.74 -12.57 -23.06
N CYS A 69 -4.28 -12.22 -21.89
CA CYS A 69 -4.86 -13.14 -20.93
C CYS A 69 -6.22 -12.59 -20.49
N THR A 70 -7.27 -13.39 -20.61
CA THR A 70 -8.60 -13.09 -20.08
C THR A 70 -9.02 -14.17 -19.11
N PHE A 71 -9.96 -13.87 -18.23
CA PHE A 71 -10.54 -14.84 -17.31
C PHE A 71 -12.03 -14.95 -17.61
N ASP A 72 -12.56 -16.17 -17.65
CA ASP A 72 -14.00 -16.38 -17.75
C ASP A 72 -14.70 -16.21 -16.39
N ASP A 73 -16.02 -16.38 -16.39
CA ASP A 73 -16.87 -16.21 -15.19
C ASP A 73 -16.53 -17.22 -14.07
N ASP A 74 -15.91 -18.35 -14.41
CA ASP A 74 -15.43 -19.37 -13.47
C ASP A 74 -13.99 -19.09 -12.99
N GLY A 75 -13.37 -18.01 -13.48
CA GLY A 75 -12.00 -17.60 -13.16
C GLY A 75 -10.93 -18.42 -13.87
N GLN A 76 -11.30 -19.19 -14.91
CA GLN A 76 -10.34 -19.91 -15.72
C GLN A 76 -9.69 -18.97 -16.74
N ALA A 77 -8.36 -19.02 -16.80
CA ALA A 77 -7.56 -18.19 -17.69
C ALA A 77 -7.63 -18.71 -19.15
N HIS A 78 -7.84 -17.78 -20.08
CA HIS A 78 -7.78 -17.98 -21.53
C HIS A 78 -6.67 -17.11 -22.10
N PHE A 79 -5.80 -17.72 -22.89
CA PHE A 79 -4.59 -17.09 -23.42
C PHE A 79 -4.65 -16.94 -24.93
N ASP A 80 -4.36 -15.73 -25.42
CA ASP A 80 -4.17 -15.46 -26.84
C ASP A 80 -2.72 -15.80 -27.22
N VAL A 81 -2.49 -17.05 -27.60
CA VAL A 81 -1.16 -17.59 -27.88
C VAL A 81 -0.66 -17.13 -29.25
N VAL A 82 0.59 -16.66 -29.32
CA VAL A 82 1.24 -16.22 -30.56
C VAL A 82 1.56 -17.41 -31.48
N SER A 83 2.05 -18.50 -30.89
CA SER A 83 2.43 -19.74 -31.57
C SER A 83 2.28 -20.91 -30.61
N ASP A 84 1.86 -22.08 -31.11
CA ASP A 84 1.79 -23.33 -30.34
C ASP A 84 3.18 -23.93 -30.02
N GLU A 85 4.27 -23.24 -30.40
CA GLU A 85 5.63 -23.63 -30.07
C GLU A 85 5.92 -23.38 -28.58
N GLU A 86 6.00 -24.47 -27.80
CA GLU A 86 6.30 -24.41 -26.38
C GLU A 86 7.81 -24.23 -26.15
N HIS A 87 8.18 -23.19 -25.42
CA HIS A 87 9.55 -22.94 -24.99
C HIS A 87 9.76 -23.45 -23.57
N THR A 88 11.00 -23.75 -23.20
CA THR A 88 11.38 -24.08 -21.82
C THR A 88 12.34 -23.02 -21.30
N LEU A 89 11.94 -22.34 -20.23
CA LEU A 89 12.85 -21.51 -19.43
C LEU A 89 13.58 -22.44 -18.46
N GLU A 90 14.89 -22.60 -18.64
CA GLU A 90 15.71 -23.45 -17.78
C GLU A 90 15.80 -22.87 -16.36
N ALA A 91 15.54 -23.71 -15.36
CA ALA A 91 15.59 -23.32 -13.95
C ALA A 91 15.69 -24.57 -13.06
N ASP A 92 16.47 -24.49 -11.98
CA ASP A 92 16.52 -25.55 -10.96
C ASP A 92 15.51 -25.34 -9.82
N THR A 93 14.98 -24.12 -9.72
CA THR A 93 14.10 -23.65 -8.65
C THR A 93 13.02 -22.76 -9.25
N VAL A 94 11.75 -23.04 -8.92
CA VAL A 94 10.60 -22.26 -9.38
C VAL A 94 9.88 -21.68 -8.18
N ILE A 95 9.70 -20.36 -8.18
CA ILE A 95 8.98 -19.62 -7.13
C ILE A 95 7.68 -19.11 -7.73
N PHE A 96 6.55 -19.62 -7.24
CA PHE A 96 5.24 -19.13 -7.62
C PHE A 96 4.92 -17.84 -6.86
N ALA A 97 4.99 -16.71 -7.54
CA ALA A 97 4.58 -15.40 -7.02
C ALA A 97 3.10 -15.13 -7.33
N ILE A 98 2.22 -16.02 -6.87
CA ILE A 98 0.78 -15.88 -7.06
C ILE A 98 0.20 -14.81 -6.14
N GLY A 99 -0.93 -14.22 -6.57
CA GLY A 99 -1.67 -13.24 -5.79
C GLY A 99 -2.19 -13.78 -4.45
N GLN A 100 -2.86 -12.91 -3.70
CA GLN A 100 -3.36 -13.23 -2.37
C GLN A 100 -4.88 -13.29 -2.36
N VAL A 101 -5.43 -14.20 -1.57
CA VAL A 101 -6.86 -14.26 -1.24
C VAL A 101 -7.00 -14.25 0.29
N PRO A 102 -7.96 -13.51 0.85
CA PRO A 102 -8.15 -13.49 2.29
C PRO A 102 -8.65 -14.85 2.78
N GLU A 103 -8.06 -15.35 3.86
CA GLU A 103 -8.60 -16.51 4.56
C GLU A 103 -9.81 -16.07 5.40
N ILE A 104 -11.02 -16.41 4.95
CA ILE A 104 -12.28 -16.00 5.60
C ILE A 104 -12.84 -17.16 6.42
N ASN A 105 -12.52 -17.19 7.71
CA ASN A 105 -13.15 -18.09 8.69
C ASN A 105 -14.27 -17.35 9.46
N SER A 106 -15.43 -17.20 8.82
CA SER A 106 -16.45 -16.29 9.32
C SER A 106 -17.47 -16.89 10.29
N ALA A 107 -17.46 -18.21 10.50
CA ALA A 107 -18.54 -18.92 11.21
C ALA A 107 -19.96 -18.50 10.76
N GLY A 108 -20.11 -18.09 9.49
CA GLY A 108 -21.37 -17.63 8.90
C GLY A 108 -21.73 -16.15 9.12
N ILE A 109 -20.87 -15.36 9.78
CA ILE A 109 -21.12 -13.92 10.05
C ILE A 109 -20.84 -13.05 8.81
N VAL A 110 -19.99 -13.53 7.92
CA VAL A 110 -19.47 -12.78 6.76
C VAL A 110 -19.75 -13.56 5.49
N LYS A 111 -20.40 -12.89 4.53
CA LYS A 111 -20.58 -13.39 3.16
C LYS A 111 -19.32 -13.12 2.35
N VAL A 112 -19.03 -14.02 1.42
CA VAL A 112 -17.90 -13.92 0.49
C VAL A 112 -18.44 -13.49 -0.87
N SER A 113 -17.75 -12.55 -1.52
CA SER A 113 -18.03 -12.10 -2.88
C SER A 113 -17.55 -13.13 -3.91
N ASN A 114 -17.93 -12.98 -5.17
CA ASN A 114 -17.40 -13.84 -6.24
C ASN A 114 -15.87 -13.72 -6.42
N MET A 115 -15.27 -12.61 -5.95
CA MET A 115 -13.82 -12.40 -5.98
C MET A 115 -13.10 -13.04 -4.78
N GLY A 116 -13.79 -13.80 -3.92
CA GLY A 116 -13.20 -14.39 -2.73
C GLY A 116 -12.94 -13.41 -1.58
N THR A 117 -13.40 -12.15 -1.70
CA THR A 117 -13.28 -11.12 -0.66
C THR A 117 -14.54 -11.03 0.21
N ILE A 118 -14.48 -10.27 1.31
CA ILE A 118 -15.64 -10.00 2.17
C ILE A 118 -16.65 -9.15 1.41
N ALA A 119 -17.88 -9.63 1.32
CA ALA A 119 -18.98 -8.87 0.73
C ALA A 119 -19.50 -7.80 1.70
N ALA A 120 -19.61 -6.56 1.22
CA ALA A 120 -20.15 -5.44 1.95
C ALA A 120 -20.85 -4.46 1.00
N ASP A 121 -21.66 -3.56 1.55
CA ASP A 121 -22.24 -2.48 0.76
C ASP A 121 -21.14 -1.50 0.31
N PRO A 122 -21.02 -1.17 -0.98
CA PRO A 122 -19.87 -0.45 -1.51
C PRO A 122 -19.79 1.03 -1.10
N GLU A 123 -20.90 1.63 -0.67
CA GLU A 123 -20.92 3.04 -0.25
C GLU A 123 -20.74 3.21 1.26
N THR A 124 -21.25 2.25 2.03
CA THR A 124 -21.25 2.30 3.50
C THR A 124 -20.18 1.42 4.12
N LEU A 125 -19.61 0.48 3.36
CA LEU A 125 -18.64 -0.54 3.79
C LEU A 125 -19.16 -1.42 4.94
N MET A 126 -20.47 -1.40 5.18
CA MET A 126 -21.13 -2.20 6.20
C MET A 126 -21.52 -3.56 5.61
N LEU A 127 -21.31 -4.61 6.39
CA LEU A 127 -21.80 -5.95 6.07
C LEU A 127 -23.33 -6.01 6.29
N GLU A 128 -23.95 -7.11 5.89
CA GLU A 128 -25.36 -7.38 6.24
C GLU A 128 -25.60 -7.41 7.76
N THR A 129 -24.58 -7.85 8.52
CA THR A 129 -24.59 -7.78 9.97
C THR A 129 -24.43 -6.31 10.40
N LYS A 130 -25.51 -5.73 10.93
CA LYS A 130 -25.56 -4.32 11.35
C LYS A 130 -24.43 -3.99 12.33
N GLY A 131 -23.75 -2.87 12.07
CA GLY A 131 -22.65 -2.38 12.91
C GLY A 131 -21.31 -3.04 12.66
N VAL A 132 -21.22 -3.99 11.72
CA VAL A 132 -19.97 -4.60 11.28
C VAL A 132 -19.54 -3.99 9.95
N PHE A 133 -18.30 -3.54 9.87
CA PHE A 133 -17.73 -2.87 8.70
C PHE A 133 -16.46 -3.58 8.25
N VAL A 134 -16.06 -3.33 7.01
CA VAL A 134 -14.83 -3.87 6.41
C VAL A 134 -13.94 -2.76 5.86
N ALA A 135 -12.64 -3.03 5.75
CA ALA A 135 -11.64 -2.15 5.17
C ALA A 135 -10.42 -2.94 4.70
N GLY A 136 -9.70 -2.39 3.72
CA GLY A 136 -8.47 -2.98 3.19
C GLY A 136 -8.71 -4.15 2.24
N ASP A 137 -7.64 -4.88 1.95
CA ASP A 137 -7.57 -5.89 0.89
C ASP A 137 -8.52 -7.06 1.08
N CYS A 138 -8.92 -7.35 2.33
CA CYS A 138 -9.94 -8.36 2.60
C CYS A 138 -11.32 -7.99 2.03
N TYR A 139 -11.53 -6.74 1.60
CA TYR A 139 -12.69 -6.25 0.86
C TYR A 139 -12.36 -5.87 -0.58
N SER A 140 -11.34 -5.01 -0.78
CA SER A 140 -11.01 -4.46 -2.10
C SER A 140 -10.31 -5.45 -3.02
N GLY A 141 -9.76 -6.55 -2.48
CA GLY A 141 -8.75 -7.34 -3.17
C GLY A 141 -7.36 -6.72 -3.00
N VAL A 142 -6.34 -7.39 -3.55
CA VAL A 142 -4.94 -6.95 -3.47
C VAL A 142 -4.81 -5.56 -4.08
N ALA A 143 -4.34 -4.61 -3.27
CA ALA A 143 -4.15 -3.22 -3.67
C ALA A 143 -2.85 -2.66 -3.10
N SER A 144 -2.56 -1.38 -3.34
CA SER A 144 -1.42 -0.75 -2.68
C SER A 144 -1.70 -0.56 -1.19
N ILE A 145 -0.64 -0.48 -0.38
CA ILE A 145 -0.76 -0.16 1.06
C ILE A 145 -1.52 1.17 1.27
N ILE A 146 -1.37 2.12 0.34
CA ILE A 146 -2.04 3.42 0.42
C ILE A 146 -3.55 3.26 0.22
N ASP A 147 -3.98 2.38 -0.70
CA ASP A 147 -5.39 2.07 -0.90
C ASP A 147 -6.00 1.40 0.33
N ALA A 148 -5.27 0.49 0.97
CA ALA A 148 -5.69 -0.15 2.20
C ALA A 148 -5.88 0.88 3.34
N ILE A 149 -4.93 1.81 3.50
CA ILE A 149 -5.02 2.91 4.47
C ILE A 149 -6.24 3.80 4.17
N ALA A 150 -6.44 4.16 2.90
CA ALA A 150 -7.58 4.96 2.47
C ALA A 150 -8.92 4.25 2.73
N GLY A 151 -9.00 2.95 2.47
CA GLY A 151 -10.13 2.09 2.81
C GLY A 151 -10.41 2.09 4.31
N GLY A 152 -9.35 2.00 5.14
CA GLY A 152 -9.44 2.11 6.59
C GLY A 152 -10.03 3.44 7.05
N GLN A 153 -9.56 4.56 6.50
CA GLN A 153 -10.08 5.89 6.82
C GLN A 153 -11.55 6.05 6.42
N LYS A 154 -11.93 5.57 5.21
CA LYS A 154 -13.32 5.55 4.74
C LYS A 154 -14.19 4.77 5.72
N SER A 155 -13.80 3.54 6.08
CA SER A 155 -14.54 2.68 6.99
C SER A 155 -14.68 3.30 8.39
N ALA A 156 -13.60 3.88 8.93
CA ALA A 156 -13.62 4.59 10.21
C ALA A 156 -14.61 5.77 10.22
N SER A 157 -14.68 6.54 9.14
CA SER A 157 -15.67 7.62 8.99
C SER A 157 -17.10 7.09 9.01
N LYS A 158 -17.37 5.94 8.38
CA LYS A 158 -18.69 5.29 8.41
C LYS A 158 -19.04 4.75 9.79
N ILE A 159 -18.10 4.11 10.47
CA ILE A 159 -18.26 3.66 11.86
C ILE A 159 -18.59 4.85 12.77
N HIS A 160 -17.87 5.97 12.64
CA HIS A 160 -18.14 7.16 13.42
C HIS A 160 -19.58 7.66 13.23
N ARG A 161 -20.02 7.82 11.97
CA ARG A 161 -21.39 8.25 11.64
C ARG A 161 -22.43 7.28 12.20
N TYR A 162 -22.19 5.97 12.05
CA TYR A 162 -23.07 4.93 12.60
C TYR A 162 -23.26 5.07 14.11
N LEU A 163 -22.16 5.28 14.86
CA LEU A 163 -22.20 5.45 16.31
C LEU A 163 -22.89 6.76 16.76
N GLN A 164 -22.87 7.79 15.92
CA GLN A 164 -23.60 9.04 16.16
C GLN A 164 -25.09 8.96 15.76
N GLY A 165 -25.52 7.87 15.12
CA GLY A 165 -26.87 7.76 14.54
C GLY A 165 -27.07 8.63 13.29
N ASP A 166 -26.00 9.01 12.61
CA ASP A 166 -26.02 9.82 11.38
C ASP A 166 -26.18 8.95 10.12
N VAL A 167 -26.56 9.58 9.00
CA VAL A 167 -26.76 8.94 7.70
C VAL A 167 -25.44 8.38 7.17
N LEU A 168 -25.34 7.10 6.80
CA LEU A 168 -24.07 6.53 6.30
C LEU A 168 -23.74 6.87 4.86
N ARG A 169 -24.76 7.03 4.01
CA ARG A 169 -24.62 7.40 2.61
C ARG A 169 -24.48 8.91 2.53
N VAL A 170 -23.31 9.33 2.07
CA VAL A 170 -22.96 10.74 1.92
C VAL A 170 -22.69 10.94 0.46
N ARG A 171 -23.15 12.08 -0.08
CA ARG A 171 -22.79 12.47 -1.43
C ARG A 171 -21.26 12.44 -1.56
N PRO A 172 -20.70 11.72 -2.55
CA PRO A 172 -19.26 11.73 -2.78
C PRO A 172 -18.78 13.15 -2.97
N ILE A 173 -17.61 13.48 -2.40
CA ILE A 173 -16.91 14.70 -2.78
C ILE A 173 -16.48 14.48 -4.24
N PRO A 174 -16.82 15.38 -5.17
CA PRO A 174 -16.40 15.25 -6.56
C PRO A 174 -14.87 15.21 -6.64
N GLU A 175 -14.32 14.29 -7.41
CA GLU A 175 -12.90 14.37 -7.77
C GLU A 175 -12.68 15.64 -8.59
N ILE A 176 -11.78 16.50 -8.12
CA ILE A 176 -11.39 17.71 -8.81
C ILE A 176 -10.16 17.37 -9.63
N ALA A 177 -10.26 17.44 -10.96
CA ALA A 177 -9.10 17.24 -11.81
C ALA A 177 -8.07 18.35 -11.55
N ALA A 178 -6.77 18.02 -11.59
CA ALA A 178 -5.70 19.00 -11.37
C ALA A 178 -5.82 20.23 -12.29
N THR A 179 -6.38 20.06 -13.49
CA THR A 179 -6.63 21.13 -14.48
C THR A 179 -7.76 22.08 -14.09
N GLN A 180 -8.63 21.70 -13.15
CA GLN A 180 -9.78 22.48 -12.72
C GLN A 180 -9.46 23.42 -11.55
N ILE A 181 -8.33 23.21 -10.87
CA ILE A 181 -7.91 24.05 -9.75
C ILE A 181 -7.30 25.34 -10.28
N LYS A 182 -7.96 26.45 -9.98
CA LYS A 182 -7.49 27.79 -10.32
C LYS A 182 -6.67 28.34 -9.16
N VAL A 183 -5.35 28.20 -9.26
CA VAL A 183 -4.39 28.88 -8.37
C VAL A 183 -3.58 29.85 -9.22
N ASP A 184 -3.44 31.08 -8.74
CA ASP A 184 -2.57 32.06 -9.35
C ASP A 184 -1.11 31.68 -9.12
N ILE A 185 -0.56 30.91 -10.07
CA ILE A 185 0.87 30.59 -10.13
C ILE A 185 1.55 31.69 -10.96
N PRO A 186 2.57 32.39 -10.43
CA PRO A 186 3.32 33.37 -11.21
C PRO A 186 3.83 32.77 -12.52
N SER A 187 3.67 33.48 -13.63
CA SER A 187 3.96 32.96 -14.99
C SER A 187 5.45 32.66 -15.22
N ASP A 188 6.34 33.22 -14.40
CA ASP A 188 7.78 32.97 -14.37
C ASP A 188 8.16 31.73 -13.54
N THR A 189 7.19 31.07 -12.89
CA THR A 189 7.40 29.83 -12.14
C THR A 189 7.84 28.71 -13.08
N LYS A 190 9.12 28.32 -13.00
CA LYS A 190 9.66 27.21 -13.78
C LYS A 190 9.36 25.87 -13.12
N LYS A 191 8.91 24.89 -13.91
CA LYS A 191 8.89 23.49 -13.47
C LYS A 191 10.32 23.04 -13.21
N LYS A 192 10.57 22.52 -12.01
CA LYS A 192 11.85 21.92 -11.62
C LYS A 192 11.69 20.41 -11.58
N ASP A 193 12.68 19.69 -12.07
CA ASP A 193 12.75 18.23 -11.93
C ASP A 193 12.85 17.83 -10.46
N ARG A 194 12.42 16.60 -10.15
CA ARG A 194 12.56 16.03 -8.81
C ARG A 194 14.04 15.76 -8.54
N GLN A 195 14.47 15.94 -7.30
CA GLN A 195 15.78 15.45 -6.88
C GLN A 195 15.80 13.92 -6.97
N ALA A 196 16.83 13.38 -7.62
CA ALA A 196 17.01 11.94 -7.72
C ALA A 196 17.31 11.37 -6.33
N MET A 197 16.55 10.37 -5.90
CA MET A 197 16.81 9.66 -4.65
C MET A 197 18.15 8.92 -4.79
N PRO A 198 19.15 9.18 -3.94
CA PRO A 198 20.36 8.38 -3.94
C PRO A 198 20.02 6.93 -3.61
N LEU A 199 20.46 6.01 -4.47
CA LEU A 199 20.24 4.57 -4.31
C LEU A 199 21.57 3.87 -4.08
N LEU A 200 21.54 2.75 -3.35
CA LEU A 200 22.63 1.79 -3.39
C LEU A 200 22.87 1.32 -4.83
N SER A 201 24.14 1.11 -5.18
CA SER A 201 24.53 0.58 -6.48
C SER A 201 24.00 -0.83 -6.68
N ALA A 202 23.72 -1.24 -7.91
CA ALA A 202 23.17 -2.57 -8.18
C ALA A 202 24.03 -3.71 -7.62
N SER A 203 25.37 -3.59 -7.69
CA SER A 203 26.31 -4.57 -7.13
C SER A 203 26.23 -4.69 -5.60
N GLU A 204 25.93 -3.59 -4.90
CA GLU A 204 25.64 -3.62 -3.47
C GLU A 204 24.24 -4.18 -3.21
N ARG A 205 23.22 -3.79 -3.99
CA ARG A 205 21.83 -4.24 -3.78
C ARG A 205 21.67 -5.75 -3.90
N VAL A 206 22.47 -6.44 -4.72
CA VAL A 206 22.43 -7.90 -4.90
C VAL A 206 23.17 -8.70 -3.82
N SER A 207 23.81 -8.05 -2.84
CA SER A 207 24.67 -8.73 -1.86
C SER A 207 24.29 -8.46 -0.40
N ASN A 208 23.22 -7.70 -0.15
CA ASN A 208 22.76 -7.40 1.21
C ASN A 208 21.27 -7.02 1.26
N PHE A 209 20.76 -6.83 2.48
CA PHE A 209 19.39 -6.39 2.79
C PHE A 209 19.35 -4.97 3.38
N LYS A 210 20.34 -4.12 3.09
CA LYS A 210 20.33 -2.71 3.53
C LYS A 210 19.25 -1.95 2.77
N ALA A 211 18.85 -0.80 3.33
CA ALA A 211 17.93 0.11 2.66
C ALA A 211 18.50 0.53 1.29
N VAL A 212 17.72 0.32 0.24
CA VAL A 212 18.11 0.68 -1.14
C VAL A 212 18.12 2.19 -1.32
N SER A 213 17.07 2.87 -0.84
CA SER A 213 17.00 4.33 -0.82
C SER A 213 17.80 4.88 0.34
N LEU A 214 18.86 5.65 0.03
CA LEU A 214 19.80 6.18 1.02
C LEU A 214 19.34 7.50 1.66
N GLY A 215 18.25 8.08 1.15
CA GLY A 215 17.77 9.39 1.56
C GLY A 215 18.52 10.53 0.86
N PHE A 216 17.93 11.71 0.89
CA PHE A 216 18.56 12.91 0.33
C PHE A 216 19.69 13.41 1.23
N SER A 217 20.71 14.02 0.61
CA SER A 217 21.59 14.94 1.33
C SER A 217 20.79 16.15 1.82
N GLU A 218 21.32 16.88 2.80
CA GLU A 218 20.69 18.10 3.29
C GLU A 218 20.38 19.09 2.15
N ASP A 219 21.36 19.36 1.29
CA ASP A 219 21.20 20.24 0.13
C ASP A 219 20.11 19.75 -0.84
N ALA A 220 20.06 18.45 -1.12
CA ALA A 220 19.04 17.87 -1.99
C ALA A 220 17.65 17.91 -1.33
N ALA A 221 17.56 17.66 -0.03
CA ALA A 221 16.30 17.75 0.72
C ALA A 221 15.76 19.19 0.72
N ILE A 222 16.63 20.19 0.91
CA ILE A 222 16.28 21.61 0.83
C ILE A 222 15.82 21.94 -0.59
N ALA A 223 16.59 21.56 -1.61
CA ALA A 223 16.26 21.81 -3.02
C ALA A 223 14.92 21.17 -3.42
N GLU A 224 14.62 19.95 -2.96
CA GLU A 224 13.35 19.27 -3.19
C GLU A 224 12.20 20.00 -2.47
N ALA A 225 12.40 20.41 -1.22
CA ALA A 225 11.40 21.16 -0.46
C ALA A 225 11.11 22.55 -1.05
N GLU A 226 12.11 23.21 -1.64
CA GLU A 226 11.98 24.49 -2.36
C GLU A 226 11.21 24.39 -3.68
N ARG A 227 10.86 23.18 -4.15
CA ARG A 227 9.93 23.00 -5.27
C ARG A 227 8.49 23.30 -4.86
N CYS A 228 8.17 23.29 -3.56
CA CYS A 228 6.85 23.67 -3.08
C CYS A 228 6.56 25.14 -3.37
N LEU A 229 5.53 25.41 -4.17
CA LEU A 229 5.09 26.78 -4.52
C LEU A 229 4.46 27.54 -3.36
N ASN A 230 4.27 26.85 -2.24
CA ASN A 230 3.70 27.45 -1.05
C ASN A 230 2.29 28.05 -1.25
N CYS A 231 1.51 27.40 -2.12
CA CYS A 231 0.18 27.81 -2.57
C CYS A 231 -0.94 27.58 -1.53
N ALA A 232 -0.60 27.52 -0.24
CA ALA A 232 -1.51 27.24 0.88
C ALA A 232 -2.39 25.98 0.70
N GLY A 233 -1.89 25.00 -0.06
CA GLY A 233 -2.55 23.71 -0.27
C GLY A 233 -3.53 23.65 -1.44
N HIS A 234 -3.86 24.76 -2.11
CA HIS A 234 -4.88 24.73 -3.16
C HIS A 234 -4.60 23.74 -4.31
N LEU A 235 -3.35 23.46 -4.65
CA LEU A 235 -3.04 22.47 -5.71
C LEU A 235 -3.06 21.04 -5.18
N CYS A 236 -2.19 20.69 -4.24
CA CYS A 236 -1.99 19.30 -3.84
C CYS A 236 -3.01 18.81 -2.80
N LYS A 237 -3.49 19.67 -1.90
CA LYS A 237 -4.49 19.30 -0.88
C LYS A 237 -5.82 18.96 -1.53
N ASP A 238 -6.25 19.79 -2.49
CA ASP A 238 -7.57 19.71 -3.08
C ASP A 238 -7.69 18.60 -4.14
N VAL A 239 -6.59 18.23 -4.82
CA VAL A 239 -6.60 17.07 -5.75
C VAL A 239 -6.43 15.73 -5.06
N CYS A 240 -5.82 15.67 -3.87
CA CYS A 240 -5.40 14.39 -3.31
C CYS A 240 -6.62 13.59 -2.82
N PRO A 241 -6.97 12.46 -3.45
CA PRO A 241 -8.15 11.67 -3.04
C PRO A 241 -7.97 11.03 -1.66
N TYR A 242 -6.73 10.98 -1.16
CA TYR A 242 -6.35 10.39 0.12
C TYR A 242 -6.20 11.42 1.24
N SER A 243 -6.40 12.72 0.96
CA SER A 243 -6.18 13.80 1.94
C SER A 243 -4.79 13.72 2.63
N ALA A 244 -3.78 13.25 1.89
CA ALA A 244 -2.45 13.01 2.43
C ALA A 244 -1.66 14.30 2.73
N PRO A 245 -1.70 15.36 1.89
CA PRO A 245 -1.06 16.63 2.18
C PRO A 245 -1.64 17.31 3.42
N GLN A 246 -0.77 17.74 4.34
CA GLN A 246 -1.15 18.52 5.52
C GLN A 246 -0.40 19.86 5.52
N PHE A 247 -1.01 20.87 6.13
CA PHE A 247 -0.50 22.24 6.17
C PHE A 247 -0.71 22.81 7.58
N ILE A 248 0.22 23.61 8.06
CA ILE A 248 -0.03 24.47 9.23
C ILE A 248 -0.91 25.66 8.85
N GLU A 249 -1.59 26.23 9.85
CA GLU A 249 -2.39 27.45 9.70
C GLU A 249 -1.50 28.70 9.67
N GLU A 250 -0.63 28.78 8.65
CA GLU A 250 0.23 29.95 8.40
C GLU A 250 0.08 30.43 6.96
N GLU A 251 0.23 31.74 6.76
CA GLU A 251 0.20 32.33 5.42
C GLU A 251 1.40 31.82 4.62
N LYS A 252 1.14 31.12 3.50
CA LYS A 252 2.16 30.39 2.75
C LYS A 252 2.83 29.32 3.63
N ALA A 253 2.04 28.37 4.13
CA ALA A 253 2.53 27.14 4.74
C ALA A 253 3.02 26.12 3.71
N ARG A 254 4.23 25.57 3.91
CA ARG A 254 4.71 24.43 3.11
C ARG A 254 3.93 23.18 3.48
N MET A 255 3.78 22.27 2.51
CA MET A 255 3.24 20.95 2.79
C MET A 255 4.16 20.26 3.79
N GLN A 256 3.57 19.70 4.84
CA GLN A 256 4.28 18.90 5.83
C GLN A 256 3.44 17.68 6.20
N LYS A 257 4.06 16.68 6.82
CA LYS A 257 3.38 15.54 7.42
C LYS A 257 3.78 15.49 8.89
N CYS A 258 2.96 14.88 9.73
CA CYS A 258 3.34 14.58 11.11
C CYS A 258 4.71 13.87 11.10
N ASN A 259 5.70 14.49 11.72
CA ASN A 259 7.04 13.96 11.96
C ASN A 259 7.20 13.55 13.44
N TYR A 260 6.08 13.32 14.14
CA TYR A 260 6.02 13.09 15.58
C TYR A 260 6.68 14.18 16.43
N CYS A 261 6.73 15.42 15.93
CA CYS A 261 7.43 16.52 16.57
C CYS A 261 8.85 16.14 16.97
N VAL A 262 9.61 15.53 16.05
CA VAL A 262 11.01 15.11 16.30
C VAL A 262 11.86 16.25 16.89
N ASP A 263 11.64 17.47 16.42
CA ASP A 263 12.26 18.70 16.92
C ASP A 263 11.96 18.97 18.40
N ARG A 264 10.77 18.60 18.88
CA ARG A 264 10.40 18.70 20.30
C ARG A 264 11.07 17.59 21.10
N PHE A 265 11.12 16.38 20.57
CA PHE A 265 11.81 15.26 21.21
C PHE A 265 13.30 15.56 21.43
N ASP A 266 13.96 16.18 20.46
CA ASP A 266 15.38 16.56 20.53
C ASP A 266 15.69 17.50 21.70
N VAL A 267 14.70 18.27 22.16
CA VAL A 267 14.81 19.17 23.31
C VAL A 267 14.06 18.65 24.55
N GLY A 268 13.76 17.34 24.60
CA GLY A 268 13.13 16.68 25.74
C GLY A 268 11.65 17.00 25.95
N LYS A 269 10.96 17.53 24.92
CA LYS A 269 9.52 17.83 24.96
C LYS A 269 8.71 16.74 24.29
N GLN A 270 7.49 16.54 24.78
CA GLN A 270 6.51 15.64 24.16
C GLN A 270 5.95 16.26 22.87
N PRO A 271 5.38 15.45 21.95
CA PRO A 271 4.64 15.96 20.82
C PRO A 271 3.54 16.92 21.26
N ILE A 272 3.33 17.99 20.49
CA ILE A 272 2.38 19.03 20.88
C ILE A 272 0.97 18.48 21.07
N CYS A 273 0.57 17.47 20.31
CA CYS A 273 -0.74 16.82 20.44
C CYS A 273 -0.89 16.06 21.76
N VAL A 274 0.18 15.47 22.30
CA VAL A 274 0.18 14.81 23.62
C VAL A 274 0.10 15.86 24.72
N GLU A 275 0.94 16.89 24.64
CA GLU A 275 1.00 17.96 25.64
C GLU A 275 -0.30 18.77 25.70
N ALA A 276 -0.92 19.05 24.56
CA ALA A 276 -2.19 19.76 24.46
C ALA A 276 -3.42 18.87 24.79
N CYS A 277 -3.26 17.55 24.87
CA CYS A 277 -4.37 16.65 25.12
C CYS A 277 -4.88 16.79 26.55
N TYR A 278 -5.84 17.69 26.77
CA TYR A 278 -6.42 17.95 28.08
C TYR A 278 -7.00 16.70 28.74
N ALA A 279 -7.59 15.81 27.93
CA ALA A 279 -8.17 14.56 28.39
C ALA A 279 -7.14 13.43 28.59
N ARG A 280 -5.86 13.64 28.25
CA ARG A 280 -4.79 12.63 28.24
C ARG A 280 -5.18 11.36 27.48
N ALA A 281 -5.93 11.53 26.40
CA ALA A 281 -6.30 10.45 25.49
C ALA A 281 -5.16 10.08 24.53
N LEU A 282 -4.20 10.98 24.36
CA LEU A 282 -2.99 10.78 23.56
C LEU A 282 -1.79 10.64 24.50
N ASP A 283 -0.91 9.71 24.17
CA ASP A 283 0.40 9.57 24.78
C ASP A 283 1.42 9.16 23.71
N CYS A 284 2.70 9.38 23.96
CA CYS A 284 3.75 9.04 23.03
C CYS A 284 4.99 8.53 23.77
N GLY A 285 5.67 7.58 23.15
CA GLY A 285 6.85 6.91 23.68
C GLY A 285 7.12 5.64 22.89
N THR A 286 8.19 4.96 23.25
CA THR A 286 8.45 3.61 22.75
C THR A 286 7.35 2.65 23.24
N LEU A 287 7.16 1.55 22.51
CA LEU A 287 6.13 0.56 22.87
C LEU A 287 6.35 -0.01 24.29
N ASP A 288 7.62 -0.20 24.68
CA ASP A 288 7.97 -0.75 25.99
C ASP A 288 7.69 0.24 27.13
N GLU A 289 7.96 1.53 26.92
CA GLU A 289 7.60 2.59 27.87
C GLU A 289 6.08 2.65 28.08
N LEU A 290 5.32 2.61 26.98
CA LEU A 290 3.86 2.65 27.05
C LEU A 290 3.29 1.41 27.74
N LYS A 291 3.82 0.21 27.45
CA LYS A 291 3.44 -1.03 28.15
C LYS A 291 3.80 -1.01 29.63
N SER A 292 4.96 -0.47 29.99
CA SER A 292 5.36 -0.32 31.39
C SER A 292 4.43 0.64 32.14
N LYS A 293 4.04 1.74 31.49
CA LYS A 293 3.18 2.78 32.07
C LYS A 293 1.71 2.36 32.21
N TYR A 294 1.16 1.66 31.21
CA TYR A 294 -0.27 1.34 31.14
C TYR A 294 -0.61 -0.14 31.30
N GLY A 295 0.39 -1.01 31.33
CA GLY A 295 0.21 -2.46 31.23
C GLY A 295 -0.01 -2.93 29.78
N ASP A 296 0.16 -4.23 29.55
CA ASP A 296 -0.15 -4.89 28.27
C ASP A 296 -1.63 -5.29 28.21
N ILE A 297 -2.53 -4.29 28.29
CA ILE A 297 -3.98 -4.53 28.30
C ILE A 297 -4.47 -4.79 26.88
N ARG A 298 -5.01 -6.00 26.64
CA ARG A 298 -5.54 -6.43 25.33
C ARG A 298 -7.05 -6.69 25.33
N GLU A 299 -7.69 -6.56 26.49
CA GLU A 299 -9.11 -6.86 26.70
C GLU A 299 -9.80 -5.70 27.45
N SER A 300 -11.07 -5.41 27.11
CA SER A 300 -11.86 -4.33 27.69
C SER A 300 -13.10 -4.90 28.40
N PRO A 301 -13.37 -4.48 29.65
CA PRO A 301 -14.57 -4.87 30.37
C PRO A 301 -15.86 -4.52 29.60
N GLY A 302 -16.80 -5.47 29.52
CA GLY A 302 -18.12 -5.28 28.92
C GLY A 302 -18.19 -5.48 27.40
N PHE A 303 -17.10 -5.88 26.76
CA PHE A 303 -17.08 -6.22 25.34
C PHE A 303 -17.08 -7.74 25.14
N SER A 304 -18.02 -8.25 24.33
CA SER A 304 -18.03 -9.66 23.94
C SER A 304 -17.11 -9.84 22.74
N TYR A 305 -15.93 -10.37 22.98
CA TYR A 305 -14.96 -10.67 21.94
C TYR A 305 -15.41 -11.89 21.14
N SER A 306 -15.50 -11.73 19.82
CA SER A 306 -15.64 -12.88 18.94
C SER A 306 -14.34 -13.68 18.98
N VAL A 307 -14.41 -14.90 19.50
CA VAL A 307 -13.27 -15.83 19.55
C VAL A 307 -12.76 -16.13 18.13
N SER A 308 -13.64 -16.06 17.12
CA SER A 308 -13.33 -16.35 15.73
C SER A 308 -12.75 -15.17 14.93
N ALA A 309 -12.92 -13.91 15.35
CA ALA A 309 -12.64 -12.74 14.50
C ALA A 309 -11.53 -11.79 14.98
N LYS A 310 -10.56 -12.24 15.79
CA LYS A 310 -9.48 -11.37 16.34
C LYS A 310 -8.69 -10.62 15.23
N PRO A 311 -8.24 -9.35 15.38
CA PRO A 311 -8.37 -8.41 16.51
C PRO A 311 -9.33 -7.23 16.25
N SER A 312 -9.97 -6.77 17.34
CA SER A 312 -10.93 -5.65 17.37
C SER A 312 -10.33 -4.45 18.13
N ILE A 313 -10.26 -3.26 17.51
CA ILE A 313 -9.87 -1.99 18.17
C ILE A 313 -11.14 -1.24 18.55
N VAL A 314 -11.23 -0.69 19.77
CA VAL A 314 -12.39 0.12 20.23
C VAL A 314 -11.95 1.44 20.87
N PHE A 315 -12.55 2.53 20.41
CA PHE A 315 -12.50 3.85 21.04
C PHE A 315 -13.61 4.01 22.08
N ARG A 316 -13.31 4.61 23.24
CA ARG A 316 -14.32 4.96 24.25
C ARG A 316 -14.86 6.38 24.03
N PRO A 317 -16.11 6.58 23.61
CA PRO A 317 -16.74 7.90 23.74
C PRO A 317 -17.04 8.18 25.21
N LYS A 318 -16.70 9.39 25.68
CA LYS A 318 -17.01 9.87 27.02
C LYS A 318 -18.53 10.04 27.16
N LYS A 319 -19.14 9.41 28.16
CA LYS A 319 -20.55 9.68 28.51
C LYS A 319 -20.66 11.13 28.99
N LYS A 320 -21.59 11.89 28.39
CA LYS A 320 -21.97 13.25 28.82
C LYS A 320 -22.47 13.23 30.26
#